data_AF-A0A3C1GAG9-F1
#
_entry.id   AF-A0A3C1GAG9-F1
#
_cell.length_a   1.000
_cell.length_b   1.000
_cell.length_c   1.000
_cell.angle_alpha   90.00
_cell.angle_beta   90.00
_cell.angle_gamma   90.00
#
_symmetry.space_group_name_H-M   'P 1'
#
loop_
_entity.id
_entity.type
_entity.pdbx_description
1 polymer ?
#
loop_
_entity_poly.entity_id
_entity_poly.type
_entity_poly.pdbx_seq_one_letter_code
_entity_poly.pdbx_strand_id
1 'polypeptide(L)'
;MQMQELTIKRRTATGKEVAKRLRREGVVPAVLYGGARPEAITLDPRAVLKMIHGHEGTTQLLALRFDGEQAGGTRMAIIRD
;
A
#
# COMPACT_ATOMS: atom_id res chain seq x y z
N MET A 1 10.52 12.38 13.86
CA MET A 1 10.14 11.82 12.55
C MET A 1 8.79 11.16 12.70
N GLN A 2 7.75 11.67 12.04
CA GLN A 2 6.38 11.16 12.20
C GLN A 2 6.20 9.98 11.25
N MET A 3 6.19 8.77 11.79
CA MET A 3 6.00 7.55 10.99
C MET A 3 4.50 7.36 10.75
N GLN A 4 4.10 7.37 9.48
CA GLN A 4 2.72 7.18 9.09
C GLN A 4 2.44 5.69 8.86
N GLU A 5 1.32 5.21 9.40
CA GLU A 5 0.89 3.83 9.27
C GLU A 5 -0.16 3.69 8.17
N LEU A 6 -0.01 2.67 7.32
CA LEU A 6 -0.93 2.36 6.24
C LEU A 6 -1.39 0.90 6.34
N THR A 7 -2.69 0.71 6.47
CA THR A 7 -3.30 -0.62 6.40
C THR A 7 -3.40 -1.07 4.94
N ILE A 8 -2.89 -2.26 4.66
CA ILE A 8 -2.86 -2.90 3.35
C ILE A 8 -3.53 -4.26 3.39
N LYS A 9 -4.09 -4.69 2.25
CA LYS A 9 -4.71 -6.00 2.09
C LYS A 9 -3.97 -6.79 1.02
N ARG A 10 -3.72 -8.06 1.27
CA ARG A 10 -3.14 -8.96 0.26
C ARG A 10 -4.21 -9.34 -0.75
N ARG A 11 -3.91 -9.22 -2.04
CA ARG A 11 -4.79 -9.67 -3.12
C ARG A 11 -4.24 -10.95 -3.76
N THR A 12 -5.13 -11.91 -3.98
CA THR A 12 -4.83 -13.15 -4.72
C THR A 12 -5.05 -12.98 -6.22
N ALA A 13 -6.00 -12.13 -6.62
CA ALA A 13 -6.35 -11.90 -8.01
C ALA A 13 -5.55 -10.73 -8.63
N THR A 14 -5.01 -10.95 -9.83
CA THR A 14 -4.28 -9.95 -10.64
C THR A 14 -4.91 -9.83 -12.03
N GLY A 15 -4.62 -8.74 -12.75
CA GLY A 15 -5.13 -8.50 -14.11
C GLY A 15 -5.92 -7.20 -14.28
N LYS A 16 -6.23 -6.86 -15.55
CA LYS A 16 -6.87 -5.59 -15.95
C LYS A 16 -8.28 -5.44 -15.37
N GLU A 17 -9.14 -6.44 -15.55
CA GLU A 17 -10.52 -6.38 -15.08
C GLU A 17 -10.61 -6.37 -13.55
N VAL A 18 -9.75 -7.14 -12.88
CA VAL A 18 -9.64 -7.13 -11.41
C VAL A 18 -9.24 -5.74 -10.92
N ALA A 19 -8.21 -5.13 -11.52
CA ALA A 19 -7.77 -3.79 -11.15
C ALA A 19 -8.84 -2.72 -11.42
N LYS A 20 -9.64 -2.88 -12.47
CA LYS A 20 -10.77 -1.97 -12.78
C LYS A 20 -11.88 -2.12 -11.75
N ARG A 21 -12.22 -3.36 -11.37
CA ARG A 21 -13.20 -3.65 -10.33
C ARG A 21 -12.79 -3.09 -8.97
N LEU A 22 -11.55 -3.35 -8.55
CA LEU A 22 -11.00 -2.85 -7.29
C LEU A 22 -11.09 -1.31 -7.19
N ARG A 23 -10.72 -0.59 -8.26
CA ARG A 23 -10.87 0.87 -8.32
C ARG A 23 -12.32 1.34 -8.19
N ARG A 24 -13.28 0.58 -8.74
CA ARG A 24 -14.72 0.86 -8.58
C ARG A 24 -15.23 0.57 -7.18
N GLU A 25 -14.66 -0.43 -6.51
CA GLU A 25 -14.94 -0.77 -5.10
C GLU A 25 -14.30 0.23 -4.12
N GLY A 26 -13.56 1.22 -4.61
CA GLY A 26 -12.97 2.29 -3.80
C GLY A 26 -11.59 1.95 -3.22
N VAL A 27 -10.94 0.89 -3.72
CA VAL A 27 -9.58 0.51 -3.32
C VAL A 27 -8.62 0.57 -4.51
N VAL A 28 -7.36 0.92 -4.26
CA VAL A 28 -6.34 1.01 -5.31
C VAL A 28 -5.43 -0.22 -5.25
N PRO A 29 -5.20 -0.90 -6.38
CA PRO A 29 -4.22 -1.96 -6.47
C PRO A 29 -2.79 -1.40 -6.47
N ALA A 30 -1.91 -2.01 -5.68
CA ALA A 30 -0.49 -1.69 -5.64
C ALA A 30 0.36 -2.97 -5.58
N VAL A 31 1.68 -2.80 -5.63
CA VAL A 31 2.65 -3.89 -5.53
C VAL A 31 3.69 -3.51 -4.50
N LEU A 32 3.88 -4.35 -3.49
CA LEU A 32 4.97 -4.25 -2.54
C LEU A 32 6.17 -5.03 -3.08
N TYR A 33 7.30 -4.36 -3.25
CA TYR A 33 8.55 -4.94 -3.74
C TYR A 33 9.74 -4.48 -2.88
N GLY A 34 10.93 -5.03 -3.12
CA GLY A 34 12.14 -4.71 -2.34
C GLY A 34 12.57 -5.78 -1.33
N GLY A 35 11.89 -6.94 -1.32
CA GLY A 35 12.34 -8.15 -0.62
C GLY A 35 12.53 -9.31 -1.61
N ALA A 36 12.53 -10.55 -1.10
CA ALA A 36 12.76 -11.74 -1.94
C ALA A 36 11.66 -12.01 -2.98
N ARG A 37 10.41 -11.56 -2.74
CA ARG A 37 9.27 -11.77 -3.65
C ARG A 37 8.36 -10.55 -3.69
N PRO A 38 7.91 -10.13 -4.89
CA PRO A 38 6.91 -9.07 -5.02
C PRO A 38 5.53 -9.57 -4.57
N GLU A 39 4.79 -8.71 -3.89
CA GLU A 39 3.47 -9.04 -3.35
C GLU A 39 2.41 -8.08 -3.89
N ALA A 40 1.33 -8.67 -4.41
CA ALA A 40 0.19 -7.93 -4.90
C ALA A 40 -0.69 -7.50 -3.70
N ILE A 41 -0.85 -6.20 -3.53
CA ILE A 41 -1.61 -5.61 -2.42
C ILE A 41 -2.68 -4.65 -2.91
N THR A 42 -3.61 -4.30 -2.03
CA THR A 42 -4.64 -3.28 -2.23
C THR A 42 -4.68 -2.37 -1.02
N LEU A 43 -4.97 -1.09 -1.25
CA LEU A 43 -4.90 -0.04 -0.24
C LEU A 43 -5.96 1.04 -0.49
N ASP A 44 -6.24 1.87 0.50
CA ASP A 44 -7.19 2.98 0.37
C ASP A 44 -6.54 4.15 -0.41
N PRO A 45 -7.15 4.62 -1.53
CA PRO A 45 -6.66 5.78 -2.27
C PRO A 45 -6.53 7.03 -1.41
N ARG A 46 -7.49 7.29 -0.51
CA ARG A 46 -7.49 8.50 0.32
C ARG A 46 -6.32 8.52 1.28
N ALA A 47 -6.00 7.36 1.86
CA ALA A 47 -4.84 7.21 2.73
C ALA A 47 -3.56 7.53 1.97
N VAL A 48 -3.36 6.94 0.79
CA VAL A 48 -2.16 7.18 -0.04
C VAL A 48 -2.08 8.62 -0.53
N LEU A 49 -3.18 9.21 -1.01
CA LEU A 49 -3.20 10.61 -1.46
C LEU A 49 -2.87 11.58 -0.32
N LYS A 50 -3.34 11.32 0.90
CA LYS A 50 -2.99 12.14 2.08
C LYS A 50 -1.49 12.07 2.38
N MET A 51 -0.88 10.90 2.20
CA MET A 51 0.55 10.69 2.44
C MET A 51 1.42 11.36 1.37
N ILE A 52 1.01 11.30 0.10
CA ILE A 52 1.72 11.93 -1.02
C ILE A 52 1.61 13.46 -0.94
N HIS A 53 0.39 14.01 -0.77
CA HIS A 53 0.19 15.46 -0.74
C HIS A 53 0.75 16.14 0.52
N GLY A 54 0.96 15.40 1.61
CA GLY A 54 1.50 15.96 2.84
C GLY A 54 2.97 16.41 2.72
N HIS A 55 3.69 15.92 1.71
CA HIS A 55 5.14 16.06 1.63
C HIS A 55 5.63 16.10 0.17
N GLU A 56 5.46 17.25 -0.49
CA GLU A 56 6.05 17.49 -1.81
C GLU A 56 7.58 17.32 -1.75
N GLY A 57 8.10 16.33 -2.48
CA GLY A 57 9.54 16.20 -2.77
C GLY A 57 10.39 15.41 -1.77
N THR A 58 9.82 14.74 -0.75
CA THR A 58 10.62 13.92 0.19
C THR A 58 10.22 12.45 0.21
N THR A 59 11.23 11.58 0.27
CA THR A 59 11.05 10.13 0.43
C THR A 59 10.69 9.82 1.87
N GLN A 60 9.46 9.38 2.11
CA GLN A 60 9.00 8.99 3.45
C GLN A 60 9.08 7.49 3.65
N LEU A 61 9.41 7.08 4.88
CA LEU A 61 9.28 5.72 5.34
C LEU A 61 7.88 5.51 5.92
N LEU A 62 7.16 4.55 5.34
CA LEU A 62 5.82 4.15 5.74
C LEU A 62 5.88 2.82 6.49
N ALA A 63 5.08 2.71 7.55
CA ALA A 63 4.82 1.44 8.19
C ALA A 63 3.57 0.79 7.56
N LEU A 64 3.75 -0.30 6.82
CA LEU A 64 2.67 -1.07 6.23
C LEU A 64 2.19 -2.13 7.19
N ARG A 65 0.88 -2.19 7.47
CA ARG A 65 0.23 -3.24 8.26
C ARG A 65 -0.73 -4.06 7.41
N PHE A 66 -0.60 -5.39 7.42
CA PHE A 66 -1.54 -6.27 6.75
C PHE A 66 -2.83 -6.44 7.57
N ASP A 67 -3.97 -6.19 6.94
CA ASP A 67 -5.29 -6.42 7.55
C ASP A 67 -5.49 -7.92 7.75
N GLY A 68 -5.43 -8.37 9.01
CA GLY A 68 -5.55 -9.77 9.42
C GLY A 68 -4.29 -10.41 9.98
N GLU A 69 -3.14 -9.72 10.00
CA GLU A 69 -1.89 -10.25 10.58
C GLU A 69 -1.59 -9.54 11.91
N GLN A 70 -1.59 -10.27 13.04
CA GLN A 70 -1.27 -9.69 14.35
C GLN A 70 0.23 -9.39 14.49
N ALA A 71 0.55 -8.11 14.67
CA ALA A 71 1.76 -7.51 15.25
C ALA A 71 3.17 -7.86 14.66
N GLY A 72 3.34 -8.95 13.92
CA GLY A 72 4.63 -9.35 13.33
C GLY A 72 4.85 -8.95 11.86
N GLY A 73 3.80 -8.47 11.18
CA GLY A 73 3.80 -8.17 9.74
C GLY A 73 4.03 -6.71 9.38
N THR A 74 4.49 -5.86 10.31
CA THR A 74 4.75 -4.45 10.01
C THR A 74 5.98 -4.34 9.12
N ARG A 75 5.81 -3.92 7.87
CA ARG A 75 6.91 -3.74 6.92
C ARG A 75 7.17 -2.28 6.67
N MET A 76 8.44 -1.89 6.71
CA MET A 76 8.82 -0.55 6.30
C MET A 76 8.95 -0.50 4.77
N ALA A 77 8.28 0.47 4.15
CA ALA A 77 8.31 0.65 2.71
C ALA A 77 8.35 2.13 2.35
N ILE A 78 8.76 2.39 1.12
CA ILE A 78 8.79 3.72 0.53
C ILE A 78 7.82 3.71 -0.66
N ILE A 79 7.03 4.78 -0.80
CA ILE A 79 6.23 4.98 -2.02
C ILE A 79 7.17 5.35 -3.16
N ARG A 80 7.07 4.62 -4.27
CA ARG A 80 7.73 4.93 -5.53
C ARG A 80 6.68 4.98 -6.64
N ASP A 81 6.84 5.93 -7.56
CA ASP A 81 6.11 6.04 -8.82
C ASP A 81 6.65 5.05 -9.86
#